data_AF-A0A4U6LY24-F1
#
_entry.id   AF-A0A4U6LY24-F1
#
_cell.length_a   1.000
_cell.length_b   1.000
_cell.length_c   1.000
_cell.angle_alpha   90.00
_cell.angle_beta   90.00
_cell.angle_gamma   90.00
#
_symmetry.space_group_name_H-M   'P 1'
#
loop_
_entity.id
_entity.type
_entity.pdbx_description
1 polymer ?
#
loop_
_entity_poly.entity_id
_entity_poly.type
_entity_poly.pdbx_seq_one_letter_code
_entity_poly.pdbx_strand_id
1 'polypeptide(L)'
;MDVSEGILKVVIDHQKSLQPIELYRDLRQGDVRLVQFIPLIKRDEAGNLTAESVTPEGWGQFLNTIFDIWVREDINRVSIQLFDKTLRRWCGLTVQIERQSTSPQSARCRSCSLSQFYRGDCPVHGDTHGENVLCAGYQAFFEHSSPHMRVMRDLIKQHRSPMELMAMLR
;
A
#
# COMPACT_ATOMS: atom_id res chain seq x y z
N MET A 1 14.54 0.04 -15.21
CA MET A 1 13.09 0.30 -15.13
C MET A 1 12.46 -0.66 -16.13
N ASP A 2 11.80 -1.72 -15.65
CA ASP A 2 11.17 -2.74 -16.52
C ASP A 2 9.71 -2.34 -16.72
N VAL A 3 9.34 -2.01 -17.97
CA VAL A 3 7.98 -1.65 -18.37
C VAL A 3 7.41 -2.83 -19.14
N SER A 4 7.02 -3.85 -18.39
CA SER A 4 6.21 -4.95 -18.92
C SER A 4 4.74 -4.64 -18.57
N GLU A 5 3.88 -4.50 -19.59
CA GLU A 5 2.41 -4.30 -19.48
C GLU A 5 1.89 -2.92 -18.98
N GLY A 6 2.62 -1.83 -19.21
CA GLY A 6 2.13 -0.48 -18.86
C GLY A 6 2.05 -0.18 -17.36
N ILE A 7 2.58 -1.09 -16.53
CA ILE A 7 2.77 -0.92 -15.09
C ILE A 7 4.22 -0.51 -14.84
N LEU A 8 4.42 0.64 -14.20
CA LEU A 8 5.74 1.01 -13.70
C LEU A 8 5.98 0.37 -12.33
N LYS A 9 6.87 -0.61 -12.28
CA LYS A 9 7.34 -1.24 -11.04
C LYS A 9 8.54 -0.49 -10.48
N VAL A 10 8.42 -0.03 -9.22
CA VAL A 10 9.46 0.74 -8.54
C VAL A 10 9.89 0.00 -7.27
N VAL A 11 11.15 -0.42 -7.23
CA VAL A 11 11.73 -1.08 -6.05
C VAL A 11 12.17 -0.03 -5.04
N ILE A 12 11.61 -0.10 -3.83
CA ILE A 12 11.84 0.82 -2.72
C ILE A 12 12.80 0.17 -1.72
N ASP A 13 14.05 0.61 -1.76
CA ASP A 13 15.07 0.31 -0.76
C ASP A 13 15.04 1.35 0.38
N HIS A 14 15.92 1.17 1.36
CA HIS A 14 16.07 2.10 2.47
C HIS A 14 16.26 3.55 1.99
N GLN A 15 17.17 3.79 1.05
CA GLN A 15 17.51 5.14 0.60
C GLN A 15 16.33 5.83 -0.10
N LYS A 16 15.61 5.11 -0.98
CA LYS A 16 14.41 5.63 -1.65
C LYS A 16 13.27 5.88 -0.69
N SER A 17 13.14 5.08 0.38
CA SER A 17 12.10 5.30 1.39
C SER A 17 12.27 6.63 2.15
N LEU A 18 13.49 7.17 2.18
CA LEU A 18 13.80 8.46 2.82
C LEU A 18 13.52 9.67 1.91
N GLN A 19 13.23 9.47 0.62
CA GLN A 19 12.98 10.53 -0.36
C GLN A 19 11.65 10.31 -1.12
N PRO A 20 10.51 10.13 -0.42
CA PRO A 20 9.24 9.81 -1.05
C PRO A 20 8.71 10.93 -1.96
N ILE A 21 8.98 12.20 -1.61
CA ILE A 21 8.44 13.36 -2.32
C ILE A 21 9.13 13.52 -3.68
N GLU A 22 10.46 13.48 -3.70
CA GLU A 22 11.26 13.55 -4.91
C GLU A 22 10.90 12.39 -5.84
N LEU A 23 10.87 11.17 -5.30
CA LEU A 23 10.50 9.97 -6.06
C LEU A 23 9.11 10.11 -6.68
N TYR A 24 8.11 10.56 -5.92
CA TYR A 24 6.75 10.71 -6.44
C TYR A 24 6.63 11.84 -7.46
N ARG A 25 7.36 12.95 -7.28
CA ARG A 25 7.42 14.05 -8.26
C ARG A 25 7.97 13.57 -9.59
N ASP A 26 9.04 12.77 -9.59
CA ASP A 26 9.62 12.21 -10.80
C ASP A 26 8.63 11.29 -11.52
N LEU A 27 7.88 10.48 -10.77
CA LEU A 27 6.82 9.63 -11.33
C LEU A 27 5.71 10.45 -12.02
N ARG A 28 5.33 11.60 -11.45
CA ARG A 28 4.29 12.50 -12.01
C ARG A 28 4.71 13.22 -13.29
N GLN A 29 6.00 13.36 -13.55
CA GLN A 29 6.51 14.00 -14.77
C GLN A 29 6.52 13.06 -15.98
N GLY A 30 6.54 11.75 -15.75
CA GLY A 30 6.43 10.75 -16.82
C GLY A 30 5.00 10.53 -17.30
N ASP A 31 4.83 9.76 -18.38
CA ASP A 31 3.51 9.31 -18.88
C ASP A 31 2.99 8.07 -18.12
N VAL A 32 3.41 7.91 -16.86
CA VAL A 32 3.09 6.74 -16.06
C VAL A 32 1.71 6.92 -15.46
N ARG A 33 0.82 5.98 -15.78
CA ARG A 33 -0.57 6.00 -15.26
C ARG A 33 -0.83 4.95 -14.20
N LEU A 34 0.04 3.93 -14.10
CA LEU A 34 -0.12 2.81 -13.18
C LEU A 34 1.23 2.47 -12.54
N VAL A 35 1.31 2.61 -11.23
CA VAL A 35 2.53 2.44 -10.42
C VAL A 35 2.34 1.30 -9.44
N GLN A 36 3.35 0.44 -9.34
CA GLN A 36 3.48 -0.56 -8.30
C GLN A 36 4.78 -0.33 -7.52
N PHE A 37 4.65 0.04 -6.25
CA PHE A 37 5.79 0.03 -5.33
C PHE A 37 6.06 -1.38 -4.81
N ILE A 38 7.32 -1.79 -4.84
CA ILE A 38 7.79 -3.10 -4.39
C ILE A 38 8.84 -2.86 -3.30
N PRO A 39 8.58 -3.19 -2.03
CA PRO A 39 9.58 -3.02 -0.99
C PRO A 39 10.75 -3.99 -1.18
N LEU A 40 11.99 -3.50 -1.08
CA LEU A 40 13.18 -4.33 -1.08
C LEU A 40 13.40 -4.90 0.33
N ILE A 41 13.37 -6.24 0.43
CA ILE A 41 13.68 -6.98 1.66
C ILE A 41 14.82 -7.94 1.36
N LYS A 42 15.97 -7.70 1.98
CA LYS A 42 17.18 -8.51 1.91
C LYS A 42 17.57 -8.94 3.32
N ARG A 43 18.00 -10.19 3.48
CA ARG A 43 18.48 -10.72 4.76
C ARG A 43 19.95 -11.10 4.65
N ASP A 44 20.71 -10.88 5.72
CA ASP A 44 22.07 -11.41 5.85
C ASP A 44 22.06 -12.91 6.18
N GLU A 45 23.25 -13.51 6.32
CA GLU A 45 23.41 -14.93 6.66
C GLU A 45 22.81 -15.29 8.03
N ALA A 46 22.69 -14.31 8.94
CA ALA A 46 22.07 -14.47 10.25
C ALA A 46 20.54 -14.28 10.22
N GLY A 47 19.97 -13.95 9.05
CA GLY A 47 18.54 -13.72 8.87
C GLY A 47 18.06 -12.31 9.22
N ASN A 48 18.97 -11.39 9.60
CA ASN A 48 18.64 -10.00 9.90
C ASN A 48 18.46 -9.19 8.62
N LEU A 49 17.64 -8.13 8.67
CA LEU A 49 17.53 -7.22 7.53
C LEU A 49 18.86 -6.53 7.24
N THR A 50 19.27 -6.51 5.97
CA THR A 50 20.43 -5.73 5.55
C THR A 50 20.10 -4.24 5.53
N ALA A 51 21.12 -3.38 5.58
CA ALA A 51 20.96 -1.92 5.54
C ALA A 51 20.31 -1.38 4.24
N GLU A 52 20.30 -2.18 3.17
CA GLU A 52 19.60 -1.83 1.93
C GLU A 52 18.09 -2.04 2.04
N SER A 53 17.64 -2.87 2.98
CA SER A 53 16.22 -3.21 3.13
C SER A 53 15.42 -2.03 3.66
N VAL A 54 14.22 -1.85 3.13
CA VAL A 54 13.29 -0.89 3.74
C VAL A 54 12.88 -1.37 5.13
N THR A 55 12.91 -0.47 6.10
CA THR A 55 12.45 -0.77 7.46
C THR A 55 10.92 -0.72 7.52
N PRO A 56 10.28 -1.37 8.51
CA PRO A 56 8.83 -1.29 8.67
C PRO A 56 8.33 0.15 8.83
N GLU A 57 9.03 0.95 9.62
CA GLU A 57 8.71 2.37 9.87
C GLU A 57 8.93 3.20 8.61
N GLY A 58 10.06 3.01 7.92
CA GLY A 58 10.37 3.71 6.68
C GLY A 58 9.37 3.41 5.57
N TRP A 59 8.90 2.16 5.48
CA TRP A 59 7.85 1.78 4.55
C TRP A 59 6.51 2.48 4.84
N GLY A 60 6.11 2.52 6.11
CA GLY A 60 4.89 3.23 6.51
C GLY A 60 4.95 4.73 6.22
N GLN A 61 6.07 5.37 6.57
CA GLN A 61 6.30 6.80 6.29
C GLN A 61 6.29 7.10 4.78
N PHE A 62 6.94 6.25 3.98
CA PHE A 62 6.95 6.36 2.53
C PHE A 62 5.52 6.30 1.95
N LEU A 63 4.74 5.29 2.34
CA LEU A 63 3.37 5.13 1.86
C LEU A 63 2.46 6.29 2.27
N ASN A 64 2.54 6.74 3.52
CA ASN A 64 1.74 7.85 4.03
C ASN A 64 2.06 9.15 3.30
N THR A 65 3.35 9.43 3.10
CA THR A 65 3.80 10.65 2.41
C THR A 65 3.29 10.68 0.97
N ILE A 66 3.41 9.57 0.24
CA ILE A 66 2.88 9.50 -1.13
C ILE A 66 1.35 9.57 -1.14
N PHE A 67 0.67 8.91 -0.20
CA PHE A 67 -0.78 8.96 -0.09
C PHE A 67 -1.28 10.38 0.14
N ASP A 68 -0.62 11.14 1.01
CA ASP A 68 -0.96 12.54 1.31
C ASP A 68 -0.92 13.44 0.08
N ILE A 69 0.06 13.25 -0.80
CA ILE A 69 0.13 14.01 -2.07
C ILE A 69 -0.94 13.49 -3.02
N TRP A 70 -1.00 12.19 -3.23
CA TRP A 70 -1.89 11.54 -4.18
C TRP A 70 -3.37 11.87 -3.92
N VAL A 71 -3.80 11.80 -2.66
CA VAL A 71 -5.21 11.99 -2.28
C VAL A 71 -5.68 13.43 -2.47
N ARG A 72 -4.76 14.39 -2.53
CA ARG A 72 -5.05 15.83 -2.74
C ARG A 72 -4.98 16.23 -4.21
N GLU A 73 -4.16 15.55 -5.01
CA GLU A 73 -3.78 16.06 -6.32
C GLU A 73 -3.98 15.10 -7.50
N ASP A 74 -3.98 13.78 -7.28
CA ASP A 74 -3.79 12.83 -8.38
C ASP A 74 -4.81 11.67 -8.40
N ILE A 75 -5.92 11.75 -7.65
CA ILE A 75 -7.01 10.78 -7.77
C ILE A 75 -7.50 10.73 -9.23
N ASN A 76 -7.56 9.54 -9.83
CA ASN A 76 -7.83 9.25 -11.25
C ASN A 76 -6.77 9.70 -12.26
N ARG A 77 -5.69 10.36 -11.84
CA ARG A 77 -4.57 10.75 -12.72
C ARG A 77 -3.43 9.75 -12.67
N VAL A 78 -3.07 9.30 -11.46
CA VAL A 78 -2.07 8.25 -11.23
C VAL A 78 -2.74 7.15 -10.44
N SER A 79 -2.71 5.92 -10.96
CA SER A 79 -3.13 4.74 -10.22
C SER A 79 -1.94 4.17 -9.46
N ILE A 80 -2.06 4.08 -8.14
CA ILE A 80 -1.08 3.40 -7.27
C ILE A 80 -1.71 2.09 -6.82
N GLN A 81 -1.13 0.97 -7.24
CA GLN A 81 -1.77 -0.35 -7.12
C GLN A 81 -2.21 -0.69 -5.69
N LEU A 82 -1.42 -0.32 -4.67
CA LEU A 82 -1.77 -0.54 -3.28
C LEU A 82 -2.99 0.29 -2.86
N PHE A 83 -3.07 1.55 -3.30
CA PHE A 83 -4.18 2.46 -2.94
C PHE A 83 -5.47 1.99 -3.61
N ASP A 84 -5.40 1.62 -4.89
CA ASP A 84 -6.54 1.08 -5.63
C ASP A 84 -7.07 -0.22 -5.03
N LYS A 85 -6.18 -1.16 -4.67
CA LYS A 85 -6.54 -2.40 -3.99
C LYS A 85 -7.22 -2.11 -2.65
N THR A 86 -6.71 -1.13 -1.91
CA THR A 86 -7.27 -0.69 -0.63
C THR A 86 -8.67 -0.13 -0.83
N LEU A 87 -8.87 0.78 -1.79
CA LEU A 87 -10.18 1.36 -2.07
C LEU A 87 -11.19 0.32 -2.55
N ARG A 88 -10.79 -0.60 -3.45
CA ARG A 88 -11.66 -1.73 -3.88
C ARG A 88 -12.12 -2.56 -2.69
N ARG A 89 -11.24 -2.80 -1.71
CA ARG A 89 -11.59 -3.53 -0.49
C ARG A 89 -12.59 -2.76 0.37
N TRP A 90 -12.43 -1.45 0.52
CA TRP A 90 -13.42 -0.59 1.18
C TRP A 90 -14.79 -0.62 0.50
N CYS A 91 -14.81 -0.75 -0.83
CA CYS A 91 -16.03 -0.93 -1.61
C CYS A 91 -16.64 -2.34 -1.53
N GLY A 92 -16.00 -3.29 -0.80
CA GLY A 92 -16.43 -4.69 -0.74
C GLY A 92 -16.16 -5.49 -2.02
N LEU A 93 -15.40 -4.93 -2.97
CA LEU A 93 -15.08 -5.52 -4.27
C LEU A 93 -13.90 -6.50 -4.16
N THR A 94 -14.01 -7.48 -3.26
CA THR A 94 -13.04 -8.58 -3.21
C THR A 94 -13.41 -9.65 -4.21
N VAL A 95 -12.46 -9.98 -5.09
CA VAL A 95 -12.50 -11.24 -5.82
C VAL A 95 -12.38 -12.35 -4.78
N GLN A 96 -13.37 -13.23 -4.73
CA GLN A 96 -13.26 -14.49 -3.99
C GLN A 96 -12.17 -15.31 -4.68
N ILE A 97 -10.92 -15.20 -4.22
CA ILE A 97 -9.88 -16.16 -4.57
C ILE A 97 -10.05 -17.31 -3.59
N GLU A 98 -10.35 -18.49 -4.13
CA GLU A 98 -10.44 -19.72 -3.35
C GLU A 98 -9.14 -19.93 -2.56
N ARG A 99 -9.31 -20.07 -1.23
CA ARG A 99 -8.24 -20.27 -0.25
C ARG A 99 -7.31 -21.41 -0.64
N GLN A 100 -6.03 -21.10 -0.82
CA GLN A 100 -4.95 -22.09 -0.69
C GLN A 100 -3.80 -21.52 0.14
N SER A 101 -3.97 -21.53 1.46
CA SER A 101 -2.92 -21.82 2.46
C SER A 101 -3.45 -21.54 3.87
N THR A 102 -3.67 -22.62 4.61
CA THR A 102 -3.88 -22.62 6.05
C THR A 102 -2.56 -22.32 6.76
N SER A 103 -2.28 -21.06 7.06
CA SER A 103 -1.23 -20.70 8.03
C SER A 103 -1.87 -20.25 9.35
N PRO A 104 -1.31 -20.65 10.51
CA PRO A 104 -1.86 -20.27 11.80
C PRO A 104 -1.74 -18.76 11.99
N GLN A 105 -2.87 -18.05 12.04
CA GLN A 105 -2.90 -16.63 12.40
C GLN A 105 -2.17 -16.43 13.73
N SER A 106 -1.06 -15.69 13.69
CA SER A 106 -0.34 -15.30 14.91
C SER A 106 -1.29 -14.57 15.87
N ALA A 107 -1.00 -14.60 17.18
CA ALA A 107 -1.83 -13.92 18.17
C ALA A 107 -1.99 -12.42 17.85
N ARG A 108 -0.93 -11.81 17.30
CA ARG A 108 -0.89 -10.43 16.82
C ARG A 108 -1.84 -10.18 15.66
N CYS A 109 -1.93 -11.09 14.68
CA CYS A 109 -2.89 -10.98 13.58
C CYS A 109 -4.34 -11.14 14.06
N ARG A 110 -4.59 -11.95 15.09
CA ARG A 110 -5.94 -12.10 15.68
C ARG A 110 -6.42 -10.84 16.40
N SER A 111 -5.52 -10.12 17.06
CA SER A 111 -5.83 -8.85 17.74
C SER A 111 -5.69 -7.61 16.84
N CYS A 112 -5.29 -7.76 15.58
CA CYS A 112 -5.10 -6.64 14.68
C CYS A 112 -6.45 -6.03 14.28
N SER A 113 -6.59 -4.71 14.44
CA SER A 113 -7.77 -3.93 14.05
C SER A 113 -8.12 -4.08 12.55
N LEU A 114 -7.13 -4.41 11.73
CA LEU A 114 -7.27 -4.60 10.28
C LEU A 114 -7.74 -6.01 9.89
N SER A 115 -7.78 -6.96 10.83
CA SER A 115 -8.23 -8.34 10.58
C SER A 115 -9.65 -8.40 9.99
N GLN A 116 -10.53 -7.48 10.38
CA GLN A 116 -11.89 -7.37 9.84
C GLN A 116 -11.89 -6.97 8.35
N PHE A 117 -10.96 -6.09 7.97
CA PHE A 117 -10.79 -5.63 6.60
C PHE A 117 -9.98 -6.60 5.75
N TYR A 118 -9.05 -7.36 6.32
CA TYR A 118 -8.08 -8.15 5.56
C TYR A 118 -8.10 -9.64 5.91
N ARG A 119 -9.21 -10.20 6.41
CA ARG A 119 -9.48 -11.62 6.80
C ARG A 119 -8.64 -12.73 6.12
N GLY A 120 -7.33 -12.77 6.36
CA GLY A 120 -6.40 -13.69 5.68
C GLY A 120 -5.87 -13.26 4.31
N ASP A 121 -6.19 -12.05 3.81
CA ASP A 121 -5.70 -11.47 2.54
C ASP A 121 -4.81 -10.23 2.72
N CYS A 122 -4.36 -9.96 3.95
CA CYS A 122 -3.39 -8.92 4.19
C CYS A 122 -2.19 -9.16 3.25
N PRO A 123 -1.67 -8.15 2.52
CA PRO A 123 -0.38 -8.29 1.82
C PRO A 123 0.76 -8.65 2.79
N VAL A 124 0.46 -8.58 4.09
CA VAL A 124 1.22 -8.92 5.28
C VAL A 124 1.22 -10.43 5.61
N HIS A 125 1.04 -11.33 4.64
CA HIS A 125 1.41 -12.74 4.84
C HIS A 125 2.84 -12.92 4.37
N GLY A 126 3.76 -12.99 5.33
CA GLY A 126 5.18 -13.09 5.10
C GLY A 126 5.75 -14.32 5.77
N ASP A 127 6.74 -14.86 5.06
CA ASP A 127 7.90 -15.63 5.51
C ASP A 127 7.70 -16.85 6.43
N THR A 128 8.79 -17.61 6.58
CA THR A 128 8.88 -18.89 7.32
C THR A 128 8.43 -18.81 8.78
N HIS A 129 8.19 -17.60 9.31
CA HIS A 129 7.73 -17.35 10.68
C HIS A 129 6.29 -16.80 10.79
N GLY A 130 5.60 -16.57 9.67
CA GLY A 130 4.17 -16.25 9.66
C GLY A 130 3.81 -14.79 9.99
N GLU A 131 4.78 -13.86 10.01
CA GLU A 131 4.55 -12.43 10.15
C GLU A 131 5.38 -11.65 9.11
N ASN A 132 4.73 -10.93 8.19
CA ASN A 132 5.46 -10.06 7.27
C ASN A 132 6.19 -8.96 8.06
N VAL A 133 7.51 -8.88 7.86
CA VAL A 133 8.40 -7.92 8.51
C VAL A 133 7.91 -6.46 8.40
N LEU A 134 7.20 -6.09 7.32
CA LEU A 134 6.65 -4.76 7.09
C LEU A 134 5.24 -4.53 7.66
N CYS A 135 4.71 -5.44 8.47
CA CYS A 135 3.37 -5.36 9.04
C CYS A 135 3.07 -4.00 9.69
N ALA A 136 3.99 -3.47 10.50
CA ALA A 136 3.82 -2.19 11.16
C ALA A 136 3.66 -1.03 10.15
N GLY A 137 4.45 -1.04 9.07
CA GLY A 137 4.36 -0.02 8.01
C GLY A 137 3.04 -0.06 7.26
N TYR A 138 2.58 -1.26 6.88
CA TYR A 138 1.26 -1.39 6.26
C TYR A 138 0.13 -0.99 7.21
N GLN A 139 0.22 -1.36 8.49
CA GLN A 139 -0.77 -0.97 9.49
C GLN A 139 -0.87 0.54 9.61
N ALA A 140 0.27 1.24 9.73
CA ALA A 140 0.32 2.70 9.76
C ALA A 140 -0.34 3.32 8.52
N PHE A 141 -0.10 2.75 7.34
CA PHE A 141 -0.75 3.21 6.10
C PHE A 141 -2.26 3.03 6.09
N PHE A 142 -2.76 1.85 6.48
CA PHE A 142 -4.19 1.60 6.48
C PHE A 142 -4.94 2.44 7.50
N GLU A 143 -4.34 2.68 8.66
CA GLU A 143 -4.90 3.57 9.67
C GLU A 143 -4.95 5.03 9.16
N HIS A 144 -3.85 5.53 8.59
CA HIS A 144 -3.75 6.88 8.05
C HIS A 144 -4.72 7.15 6.89
N SER A 145 -4.84 6.20 5.96
CA SER A 145 -5.68 6.34 4.77
C SER A 145 -7.17 6.09 5.04
N SER A 146 -7.53 5.42 6.13
CA SER A 146 -8.90 4.98 6.44
C SER A 146 -9.98 6.06 6.35
N PRO A 147 -9.82 7.28 6.91
CA PRO A 147 -10.83 8.33 6.80
C PRO A 147 -11.11 8.72 5.34
N HIS A 148 -10.06 8.87 4.53
CA HIS A 148 -10.14 9.22 3.12
C HIS A 148 -10.79 8.09 2.30
N MET A 149 -10.39 6.84 2.57
CA MET A 149 -10.95 5.67 1.90
C MET A 149 -12.45 5.49 2.16
N ARG A 150 -12.92 5.80 3.38
CA ARG A 150 -14.36 5.80 3.71
C ARG A 150 -15.13 6.79 2.86
N VAL A 151 -14.63 8.02 2.74
CA VAL A 151 -15.27 9.06 1.91
C VAL A 151 -15.28 8.66 0.44
N MET A 152 -14.14 8.20 -0.10
CA MET A 152 -14.07 7.72 -1.49
C MET A 152 -15.03 6.56 -1.74
N ARG A 153 -15.16 5.60 -0.81
CA ARG A 153 -16.14 4.51 -0.88
C ARG A 153 -17.57 5.06 -0.94
N ASP A 154 -17.90 6.03 -0.08
CA ASP A 154 -19.27 6.57 -0.01
C ASP A 154 -19.63 7.38 -1.27
N LEU A 155 -18.66 8.08 -1.86
CA LEU A 155 -18.80 8.68 -3.18
C LEU A 155 -19.09 7.62 -4.25
N ILE A 156 -18.29 6.54 -4.31
CA ILE A 156 -18.50 5.46 -5.28
C ILE A 156 -19.88 4.83 -5.13
N LYS A 157 -20.33 4.58 -3.90
CA LYS A 157 -21.68 4.04 -3.61
C LYS A 157 -22.80 4.96 -4.10
N GLN A 158 -22.56 6.27 -4.18
CA GLN A 158 -23.48 7.25 -4.72
C GLN A 158 -23.31 7.45 -6.23
N HIS A 159 -22.55 6.59 -6.92
CA HIS A 159 -22.18 6.74 -8.33
C HIS A 159 -21.45 8.06 -8.64
N ARG A 160 -20.75 8.60 -7.63
CA ARG A 160 -19.94 9.83 -7.72
C ARG A 160 -18.46 9.50 -7.87
N SER A 161 -17.71 10.47 -8.38
CA SER A 161 -16.27 10.26 -8.61
C SER A 161 -15.50 10.37 -7.29
N PRO A 162 -14.59 9.43 -6.97
CA PRO A 162 -13.69 9.55 -5.80
C PRO A 162 -12.88 10.84 -5.78
N MET A 163 -12.63 11.42 -6.97
CA MET A 163 -11.88 12.67 -7.13
C MET A 163 -12.54 13.85 -6.41
N GLU A 164 -13.85 13.77 -6.14
CA GLU A 164 -14.58 14.81 -5.40
C GLU A 164 -14.05 14.96 -3.97
N LEU A 165 -13.40 13.94 -3.41
CA LEU A 165 -12.65 14.06 -2.16
C LEU A 165 -11.59 15.15 -2.24
N MET A 166 -10.89 15.31 -3.37
CA MET A 166 -9.86 16.36 -3.53
C MET A 166 -10.44 17.75 -3.32
N ALA A 167 -11.69 17.99 -3.74
CA ALA A 167 -12.35 19.28 -3.53
C ALA A 167 -12.72 19.51 -2.06
N MET A 168 -12.93 18.45 -1.28
CA MET A 168 -13.24 18.52 0.16
C MET A 168 -12.00 18.70 1.04
N LEU A 169 -10.81 18.42 0.51
CA LEU A 169 -9.53 18.53 1.21
C LEU A 169 -8.79 19.86 0.93
N ARG A 170 -9.39 20.74 0.13
CA ARG A 170 -8.86 22.06 -0.23
C ARG A 170 -9.20 23.12 0.81
#